data_AF-A0A7C3BYI6-F1
#
_entry.id   AF-A0A7C3BYI6-F1
#
_cell.length_a   1.000
_cell.length_b   1.000
_cell.length_c   1.000
_cell.angle_alpha   90.00
_cell.angle_beta   90.00
_cell.angle_gamma   90.00
#
_symmetry.space_group_name_H-M   'P 1'
#
loop_
_entity.id
_entity.type
_entity.pdbx_description
1 polymer ?
#
loop_
_entity_poly.entity_id
_entity_poly.type
_entity_poly.pdbx_seq_one_letter_code
_entity_poly.pdbx_strand_id
1 'polypeptide(L)'
;MGKKLLTSFVIAVVFLLSAISPALANDTVIPVVIDIKPGSDPNPFNVKSKGKIAVALLGTAELDVMTVDPESLVLVNPEYAFPAGPSVSPLRCSLEDSNEDGILDIVVLYNKEDLRPLTVTKVPHGYEMAIGMRGNLKAEYTRDPIYGEDIIVVLNKMYDEEE
;
A
#
# COMPACT_ATOMS: atom_id res chain seq x y z
N MET A 1 44.24 -22.01 -58.42
CA MET A 1 44.17 -22.89 -57.23
C MET A 1 44.20 -21.97 -56.01
N GLY A 2 43.11 -21.52 -55.39
CA GLY A 2 41.77 -22.07 -55.29
C GLY A 2 41.51 -22.62 -53.88
N LYS A 3 41.36 -21.73 -52.89
CA LYS A 3 40.42 -21.77 -51.72
C LYS A 3 41.06 -21.42 -50.34
N LYS A 4 40.57 -20.29 -49.77
CA LYS A 4 39.97 -20.09 -48.42
C LYS A 4 40.92 -20.27 -47.20
N LEU A 5 40.94 -19.39 -46.19
CA LEU A 5 39.80 -18.92 -45.39
C LEU A 5 40.14 -17.61 -44.66
N LEU A 6 39.16 -16.71 -44.63
CA LEU A 6 39.09 -15.44 -43.91
C LEU A 6 39.09 -15.71 -42.39
N THR A 7 40.07 -15.22 -41.62
CA THR A 7 39.97 -15.14 -40.15
C THR A 7 39.84 -13.69 -39.70
N SER A 8 38.57 -13.27 -39.74
CA SER A 8 37.92 -12.28 -38.87
C SER A 8 38.65 -10.96 -38.58
N PHE A 9 38.42 -10.01 -39.48
CA PHE A 9 38.57 -8.58 -39.27
C PHE A 9 37.18 -8.00 -38.96
N VAL A 10 36.60 -8.31 -37.80
CA VAL A 10 35.36 -7.69 -37.27
C VAL A 10 35.43 -7.76 -35.75
N ILE A 11 34.86 -6.77 -35.07
CA ILE A 11 34.82 -6.54 -33.61
C ILE A 11 35.97 -5.67 -33.08
N ALA A 12 36.18 -4.53 -33.75
CA ALA A 12 36.74 -3.33 -33.14
C ALA A 12 35.69 -2.20 -33.11
N VAL A 13 34.39 -2.49 -32.82
CA VAL A 13 33.34 -1.47 -32.58
C VAL A 13 32.17 -2.03 -31.74
N VAL A 14 32.37 -2.75 -30.62
CA VAL A 14 31.25 -3.03 -29.67
C VAL A 14 31.74 -3.20 -28.22
N PHE A 15 32.58 -2.31 -27.72
CA PHE A 15 32.69 -2.10 -26.26
C PHE A 15 32.79 -0.59 -25.97
N LEU A 16 31.99 0.18 -26.71
CA LEU A 16 31.61 1.53 -26.34
C LEU A 16 30.44 1.39 -25.33
N LEU A 17 30.66 1.79 -24.09
CA LEU A 17 29.64 2.04 -23.05
C LEU A 17 28.45 1.06 -22.97
N SER A 18 28.50 0.13 -22.01
CA SER A 18 27.27 -0.23 -21.27
C SER A 18 27.57 -0.46 -19.79
N ALA A 19 28.31 0.48 -19.20
CA ALA A 19 28.06 0.76 -17.79
C ALA A 19 26.99 1.86 -17.74
N ILE A 20 25.87 1.52 -17.09
CA ILE A 20 24.82 2.39 -16.54
C ILE A 20 23.79 2.81 -17.61
N SER A 21 22.54 2.36 -17.52
CA SER A 21 21.67 2.66 -16.37
C SER A 21 20.82 1.48 -15.87
N PRO A 22 20.71 1.25 -14.54
CA PRO A 22 19.45 0.76 -13.97
C PRO A 22 18.48 1.95 -13.90
N ALA A 23 18.10 2.53 -15.03
CA ALA A 23 17.17 3.66 -15.06
C ALA A 23 15.92 3.24 -15.83
N LEU A 24 15.16 2.35 -15.21
CA LEU A 24 13.71 2.27 -15.30
C LEU A 24 13.24 1.23 -14.26
N ALA A 25 13.72 1.35 -13.00
CA ALA A 25 12.81 1.03 -11.91
C ALA A 25 11.72 2.08 -12.05
N ASN A 26 10.65 1.72 -12.76
CA ASN A 26 9.46 2.54 -12.81
C ASN A 26 9.02 2.63 -11.35
N ASP A 27 9.25 3.76 -10.71
CA ASP A 27 8.75 4.10 -9.38
C ASP A 27 7.23 4.37 -9.47
N THR A 28 6.55 3.51 -10.21
CA THR A 28 5.12 3.57 -10.48
C THR A 28 4.47 2.85 -9.33
N VAL A 29 3.92 3.65 -8.43
CA VAL A 29 3.06 3.15 -7.38
C VAL A 29 1.82 2.54 -8.04
N ILE A 30 1.59 1.26 -7.79
CA ILE A 30 0.42 0.54 -8.26
C ILE A 30 -0.77 0.98 -7.40
N PRO A 31 -1.81 1.62 -7.98
CA PRO A 31 -2.99 1.99 -7.23
C PRO A 31 -3.77 0.74 -6.83
N VAL A 32 -4.23 0.71 -5.58
CA VAL A 32 -5.05 -0.38 -5.03
C VAL A 32 -6.25 0.18 -4.30
N VAL A 33 -7.29 -0.64 -4.14
CA VAL A 33 -8.48 -0.29 -3.37
C VAL A 33 -8.33 -0.89 -1.98
N ILE A 34 -8.59 -0.08 -0.95
CA ILE A 34 -8.67 -0.56 0.43
C ILE A 34 -10.02 -0.22 1.02
N ASP A 35 -10.43 -0.99 2.02
CA ASP A 35 -11.65 -0.76 2.80
C ASP A 35 -11.32 -0.86 4.29
N ILE A 36 -11.37 0.26 4.99
CA ILE A 36 -11.18 0.30 6.43
C ILE A 36 -12.47 -0.19 7.07
N LYS A 37 -12.39 -1.09 8.05
CA LYS A 37 -13.56 -1.63 8.74
C LYS A 37 -14.61 -2.19 7.74
N PRO A 38 -14.27 -3.25 6.97
CA PRO A 38 -15.20 -3.82 5.99
C PRO A 38 -16.59 -4.11 6.53
N GLY A 39 -17.60 -3.82 5.70
CA GLY A 39 -19.02 -3.87 6.05
C GLY A 39 -19.54 -2.63 6.79
N SER A 40 -18.80 -1.52 6.77
CA SER A 40 -19.19 -0.24 7.34
C SER A 40 -18.98 0.86 6.30
N ASP A 41 -19.96 1.75 6.12
CA ASP A 41 -19.79 2.99 5.37
C ASP A 41 -20.76 4.05 5.94
N PRO A 42 -20.26 5.14 6.57
CA PRO A 42 -18.85 5.51 6.73
C PRO A 42 -18.10 4.64 7.77
N ASN A 43 -16.78 4.83 7.88
CA ASN A 43 -15.90 4.15 8.83
C ASN A 43 -15.68 4.95 10.13
N PRO A 44 -16.51 4.76 11.19
CA PRO A 44 -16.39 5.54 12.41
C PRO A 44 -15.10 5.23 13.15
N PHE A 45 -14.32 6.28 13.42
CA PHE A 45 -13.07 6.19 14.17
C PHE A 45 -13.14 7.05 15.44
N ASN A 46 -13.26 6.39 16.59
CA ASN A 46 -13.11 7.04 17.88
C ASN A 46 -11.64 7.02 18.32
N VAL A 47 -10.99 8.19 18.30
CA VAL A 47 -9.58 8.42 18.65
C VAL A 47 -9.19 7.94 20.06
N LYS A 48 -10.17 7.84 20.97
CA LYS A 48 -9.99 7.35 22.35
C LYS A 48 -10.23 5.84 22.49
N SER A 49 -10.90 5.21 21.51
CA SER A 49 -11.19 3.79 21.57
C SER A 49 -9.90 2.97 21.46
N LYS A 50 -9.93 1.79 22.09
CA LYS A 50 -8.84 0.80 22.03
C LYS A 50 -9.31 -0.43 21.26
N GLY A 51 -8.38 -1.31 20.94
CA GLY A 51 -8.64 -2.62 20.35
C GLY A 51 -8.25 -2.66 18.89
N LYS A 52 -8.81 -3.61 18.14
CA LYS A 52 -8.40 -3.85 16.76
C LYS A 52 -9.30 -3.15 15.75
N ILE A 53 -8.74 -2.80 14.61
CA ILE A 53 -9.45 -2.40 13.40
C ILE A 53 -8.95 -3.27 12.26
N ALA A 54 -9.88 -3.77 11.45
CA ALA A 54 -9.58 -4.49 10.23
C ALA A 54 -9.50 -3.49 9.07
N VAL A 55 -8.60 -3.71 8.12
CA VAL A 55 -8.56 -3.01 6.84
C VAL A 55 -8.34 -4.05 5.76
N ALA A 56 -9.19 -4.10 4.75
CA ALA A 56 -9.04 -4.97 3.60
C ALA A 56 -8.25 -4.26 2.51
N LEU A 57 -7.27 -4.96 1.92
CA LEU A 57 -6.76 -4.67 0.58
C LEU A 57 -7.60 -5.53 -0.38
N LEU A 58 -8.45 -4.88 -1.17
CA LEU A 58 -9.39 -5.57 -2.03
C LEU A 58 -8.68 -6.16 -3.24
N GLY A 59 -8.91 -7.44 -3.51
CA GLY A 59 -8.50 -8.04 -4.77
C GLY A 59 -9.34 -7.50 -5.92
N THR A 60 -8.77 -7.53 -7.13
CA THR A 60 -9.51 -7.19 -8.34
C THR A 60 -9.15 -8.14 -9.48
N ALA A 61 -9.79 -7.98 -10.64
CA ALA A 61 -9.38 -8.71 -11.85
C ALA A 61 -7.93 -8.39 -12.28
N GLU A 62 -7.41 -7.23 -11.86
CA GLU A 62 -6.07 -6.73 -12.15
C GLU A 62 -5.08 -6.92 -10.99
N LEU A 63 -5.56 -7.04 -9.75
CA LEU A 63 -4.75 -7.27 -8.56
C LEU A 63 -5.00 -8.65 -7.95
N ASP A 64 -4.04 -9.56 -8.18
CA ASP A 64 -3.94 -10.80 -7.39
C ASP A 64 -3.24 -10.50 -6.06
N VAL A 65 -4.02 -10.46 -4.98
CA VAL A 65 -3.49 -10.17 -3.63
C VAL A 65 -2.47 -11.21 -3.15
N MET A 66 -2.41 -12.41 -3.73
CA MET A 66 -1.40 -13.41 -3.40
C MET A 66 0.02 -12.98 -3.79
N THR A 67 0.14 -12.00 -4.68
CA THR A 67 1.42 -11.43 -5.11
C THR A 67 1.96 -10.35 -4.15
N VAL A 68 1.12 -9.87 -3.23
CA VAL A 68 1.46 -8.83 -2.25
C VAL A 68 2.23 -9.42 -1.06
N ASP A 69 3.21 -8.69 -0.55
CA ASP A 69 3.87 -9.02 0.71
C ASP A 69 3.04 -8.50 1.90
N PRO A 70 2.34 -9.37 2.65
CA PRO A 70 1.44 -8.95 3.71
C PRO A 70 2.15 -8.25 4.88
N GLU A 71 3.43 -8.52 5.12
CA GLU A 71 4.20 -7.87 6.20
C GLU A 71 4.55 -6.42 5.85
N SER A 72 4.53 -6.08 4.55
CA SER A 72 4.81 -4.73 4.07
C SER A 72 3.62 -3.78 4.16
N LEU A 73 2.41 -4.28 4.44
CA LEU A 73 1.14 -3.52 4.45
C LEU A 73 1.04 -2.63 5.69
N VAL A 74 1.52 -1.40 5.56
CA VAL A 74 1.48 -0.40 6.64
C VAL A 74 0.45 0.68 6.37
N LEU A 75 -0.24 1.13 7.42
CA LEU A 75 -1.08 2.32 7.34
C LEU A 75 -0.23 3.58 7.50
N VAL A 76 -0.59 4.63 6.77
CA VAL A 76 0.08 5.93 6.73
C VAL A 76 -0.93 7.07 6.69
N ASN A 77 -0.49 8.28 7.01
CA ASN A 77 -1.21 9.48 6.64
C ASN A 77 -0.89 9.78 5.16
N PRO A 78 -1.89 10.01 4.29
CA PRO A 78 -1.67 10.28 2.87
C PRO A 78 -0.69 11.42 2.56
N GLU A 79 -0.64 12.47 3.39
CA GLU A 79 0.29 13.60 3.23
C GLU A 79 1.77 13.16 3.29
N TYR A 80 2.05 12.03 3.97
CA TYR A 80 3.40 11.49 4.18
C TYR A 80 3.55 10.06 3.65
N ALA A 81 2.77 9.67 2.64
CA ALA A 81 2.89 8.34 2.03
C ALA A 81 4.25 8.16 1.32
N PHE A 82 4.71 9.21 0.63
CA PHE A 82 5.98 9.29 -0.09
C PHE A 82 6.53 10.73 -0.05
N PRO A 83 7.54 11.08 0.77
CA PRO A 83 8.49 10.23 1.51
C PRO A 83 7.93 9.65 2.82
N ALA A 84 8.46 8.51 3.25
CA ALA A 84 7.95 7.74 4.39
C ALA A 84 7.85 8.54 5.71
N GLY A 85 6.64 8.88 6.12
CA GLY A 85 6.31 9.41 7.45
C GLY A 85 6.03 8.31 8.51
N PRO A 86 5.39 8.69 9.63
CA PRO A 86 4.88 7.73 10.61
C PRO A 86 4.01 6.65 9.92
N SER A 87 4.14 5.41 10.38
CA SER A 87 3.37 4.30 9.84
C SER A 87 2.97 3.32 10.94
N VAL A 88 1.92 2.55 10.68
CA VAL A 88 1.42 1.51 11.59
C VAL A 88 1.56 0.15 10.93
N SER A 89 2.32 -0.73 11.57
CA SER A 89 2.60 -2.08 11.08
C SER A 89 1.43 -3.03 11.29
N PRO A 90 1.28 -4.04 10.40
CA PRO A 90 0.25 -5.05 10.53
C PRO A 90 0.48 -5.92 11.77
N LEU A 91 -0.60 -6.38 12.41
CA LEU A 91 -0.52 -7.34 13.53
C LEU A 91 -0.73 -8.78 13.07
N ARG A 92 -1.63 -8.95 12.12
CA ARG A 92 -2.05 -10.23 11.54
C ARG A 92 -2.72 -9.94 10.21
N CYS A 93 -2.54 -10.82 9.25
CA CYS A 93 -3.26 -10.82 7.98
C CYS A 93 -4.00 -12.14 7.80
N SER A 94 -5.13 -12.11 7.08
CA SER A 94 -5.89 -13.26 6.60
C SER A 94 -6.31 -13.04 5.14
N LEU A 95 -6.60 -14.12 4.44
CA LEU A 95 -7.21 -14.08 3.10
C LEU A 95 -8.70 -14.37 3.25
N GLU A 96 -9.52 -13.44 2.82
CA GLU A 96 -10.98 -13.48 2.97
C GLU A 96 -11.63 -12.84 1.74
N ASP A 97 -12.87 -13.19 1.43
CA ASP A 97 -13.72 -12.45 0.49
C ASP A 97 -14.57 -11.50 1.34
N SER A 98 -14.07 -10.28 1.56
CA SER A 98 -14.60 -9.38 2.60
C SER A 98 -15.78 -8.53 2.13
N ASN A 99 -15.92 -8.36 0.82
CA ASN A 99 -17.00 -7.63 0.16
C ASN A 99 -18.00 -8.53 -0.59
N GLU A 100 -17.82 -9.86 -0.53
CA GLU A 100 -18.67 -10.88 -1.16
C GLU A 100 -18.70 -10.82 -2.71
N ASP A 101 -17.59 -10.40 -3.33
CA ASP A 101 -17.47 -10.32 -4.80
C ASP A 101 -16.86 -11.57 -5.44
N GLY A 102 -16.42 -12.54 -4.64
CA GLY A 102 -15.81 -13.78 -5.09
C GLY A 102 -14.33 -13.68 -5.45
N ILE A 103 -13.70 -12.53 -5.22
CA ILE A 103 -12.26 -12.30 -5.33
C ILE A 103 -11.66 -12.27 -3.92
N LEU A 104 -10.45 -12.80 -3.77
CA LEU A 104 -9.78 -12.80 -2.47
C LEU A 104 -9.17 -11.44 -2.15
N ASP A 105 -9.35 -11.03 -0.90
CA ASP A 105 -8.76 -9.84 -0.29
C ASP A 105 -7.68 -10.23 0.72
N ILE A 106 -6.82 -9.28 1.08
CA ILE A 106 -6.02 -9.39 2.31
C ILE A 106 -6.69 -8.54 3.39
N VAL A 107 -7.23 -9.18 4.42
CA VAL A 107 -7.75 -8.50 5.60
C VAL A 107 -6.64 -8.39 6.65
N VAL A 108 -6.32 -7.16 7.04
CA VAL A 108 -5.22 -6.86 7.96
C VAL A 108 -5.75 -6.26 9.25
N LEU A 109 -5.30 -6.80 10.39
CA LEU A 109 -5.62 -6.26 11.71
C LEU A 109 -4.54 -5.30 12.20
N TYR A 110 -4.97 -4.13 12.68
CA TYR A 110 -4.13 -3.10 13.31
C TYR A 110 -4.62 -2.73 14.72
N ASN A 111 -3.76 -2.16 15.54
CA ASN A 111 -4.16 -1.54 16.81
C ASN A 111 -4.75 -0.16 16.55
N LYS A 112 -5.98 0.11 16.99
CA LYS A 112 -6.62 1.43 16.80
C LYS A 112 -5.85 2.56 17.48
N GLU A 113 -5.27 2.29 18.64
CA GLU A 113 -4.46 3.27 19.38
C GLU A 113 -3.20 3.71 18.63
N ASP A 114 -2.66 2.85 17.76
CA ASP A 114 -1.44 3.13 17.00
C ASP A 114 -1.72 4.01 15.77
N LEU A 115 -3.00 4.16 15.35
CA LEU A 115 -3.38 5.05 14.25
C LEU A 115 -3.33 6.54 14.65
N ARG A 116 -3.24 6.87 15.94
CA ARG A 116 -3.23 8.26 16.42
C ARG A 116 -2.20 9.17 15.75
N PRO A 117 -0.94 8.76 15.53
CA PRO A 117 0.05 9.56 14.82
C PRO A 117 -0.29 9.81 13.35
N LEU A 118 -1.20 9.02 12.76
CA LEU A 118 -1.66 9.21 11.38
C LEU A 118 -2.84 10.18 11.29
N THR A 119 -3.47 10.50 12.42
CA THR A 119 -4.72 11.27 12.47
C THR A 119 -4.54 12.66 13.08
N VAL A 120 -5.37 13.61 12.66
CA VAL A 120 -5.52 14.90 13.35
C VAL A 120 -6.46 14.72 14.55
N THR A 121 -5.93 14.85 15.76
CA THR A 121 -6.69 14.58 17.01
C THR A 121 -7.53 15.74 17.51
N LYS A 122 -7.44 16.92 16.87
CA LYS A 122 -8.23 18.12 17.17
C LYS A 122 -9.07 18.54 15.95
N VAL A 123 -10.03 17.69 15.61
CA VAL A 123 -11.01 17.96 14.56
C VAL A 123 -12.43 17.89 15.13
N PRO A 124 -13.41 18.55 14.49
CA PRO A 124 -14.82 18.44 14.85
C PRO A 124 -15.33 16.99 14.78
N HIS A 125 -16.43 16.72 15.49
CA HIS A 125 -17.17 15.48 15.30
C HIS A 125 -17.63 15.35 13.84
N GLY A 126 -17.52 14.15 13.27
CA GLY A 126 -17.95 13.89 11.90
C GLY A 126 -16.93 14.31 10.84
N TYR A 127 -15.75 14.79 11.25
CA TYR A 127 -14.70 15.16 10.30
C TYR A 127 -14.19 13.94 9.53
N GLU A 128 -14.20 14.02 8.21
CA GLU A 128 -13.69 12.99 7.31
C GLU A 128 -12.19 13.16 7.07
N MET A 129 -11.46 12.05 7.14
CA MET A 129 -10.01 12.04 6.92
C MET A 129 -9.62 10.75 6.21
N ALA A 130 -8.77 10.88 5.19
CA ALA A 130 -8.20 9.74 4.51
C ALA A 130 -7.07 9.11 5.33
N ILE A 131 -7.02 7.78 5.34
CA ILE A 131 -5.90 6.97 5.80
C ILE A 131 -5.41 6.18 4.59
N GLY A 132 -4.11 6.22 4.36
CA GLY A 132 -3.47 5.48 3.28
C GLY A 132 -3.00 4.11 3.75
N MET A 133 -2.98 3.14 2.86
CA MET A 133 -2.23 1.89 2.99
C MET A 133 -1.16 1.87 1.90
N ARG A 134 0.07 1.53 2.28
CA ARG A 134 1.11 1.19 1.31
C ARG A 134 1.70 -0.17 1.61
N GLY A 135 2.27 -0.79 0.60
CA GLY A 135 3.01 -2.04 0.71
C GLY A 135 3.84 -2.27 -0.53
N ASN A 136 4.28 -3.51 -0.73
CA ASN A 136 5.02 -3.92 -1.91
C ASN A 136 4.52 -5.28 -2.39
N LEU A 137 4.70 -5.54 -3.69
CA LEU A 137 4.65 -6.90 -4.19
C LEU A 137 5.84 -7.72 -3.64
N LYS A 138 5.67 -9.04 -3.53
CA LYS A 138 6.75 -9.96 -3.15
C LYS A 138 7.92 -9.82 -4.12
N ALA A 139 9.13 -10.10 -3.62
CA ALA A 139 10.37 -9.90 -4.37
C ALA A 139 10.47 -10.71 -5.67
N GLU A 140 9.74 -11.82 -5.76
CA GLU A 140 9.65 -12.68 -6.95
C GLU A 140 8.86 -12.06 -8.11
N TYR A 141 8.06 -11.02 -7.87
CA TYR A 141 7.33 -10.30 -8.92
C TYR A 141 8.14 -9.10 -9.38
N THR A 142 8.12 -8.00 -8.62
CA THR A 142 8.78 -6.75 -9.03
C THR A 142 9.26 -5.87 -7.86
N ARG A 143 8.82 -6.15 -6.62
CA ARG A 143 8.92 -5.24 -5.45
C ARG A 143 8.25 -3.88 -5.65
N ASP A 144 7.37 -3.73 -6.64
CA ASP A 144 6.71 -2.45 -6.90
C ASP A 144 5.86 -2.02 -5.70
N PRO A 145 5.88 -0.73 -5.32
CA PRO A 145 5.05 -0.23 -4.25
C PRO A 145 3.59 -0.22 -4.66
N ILE A 146 2.70 -0.61 -3.75
CA ILE A 146 1.25 -0.44 -3.88
C ILE A 146 0.78 0.70 -2.97
N TYR A 147 -0.27 1.41 -3.36
CA TYR A 147 -0.89 2.43 -2.52
C TYR A 147 -2.39 2.57 -2.76
N GLY A 148 -3.15 2.67 -1.68
CA GLY A 148 -4.58 2.95 -1.69
C GLY A 148 -4.95 3.81 -0.49
N GLU A 149 -6.14 4.41 -0.55
CA GLU A 149 -6.69 5.25 0.51
C GLU A 149 -8.13 4.87 0.80
N ASP A 150 -8.55 5.11 2.03
CA ASP A 150 -9.96 5.08 2.41
C ASP A 150 -10.24 6.10 3.53
N ILE A 151 -11.50 6.47 3.70
CA ILE A 151 -11.97 7.55 4.56
C ILE A 151 -12.44 7.00 5.89
N ILE A 152 -11.97 7.61 6.98
CA ILE A 152 -12.56 7.46 8.31
C ILE A 152 -13.36 8.71 8.69
N VAL A 153 -14.40 8.52 9.50
CA VAL A 153 -15.16 9.60 10.14
C VAL A 153 -14.77 9.70 11.60
N VAL A 154 -14.15 10.81 11.99
CA VAL A 154 -13.64 11.02 13.34
C VAL A 154 -14.79 11.29 14.31
N LEU A 155 -14.91 10.42 15.31
CA LEU A 155 -15.83 10.58 16.43
C LEU A 155 -15.09 11.23 17.59
N ASN A 156 -15.26 12.54 17.74
CA ASN A 156 -14.75 13.28 18.88
C ASN A 156 -15.87 13.53 19.88
N LYS A 157 -15.64 13.21 21.16
CA LYS A 157 -16.57 13.55 22.26
C LYS A 157 -16.21 14.88 22.95
N MET A 158 -15.05 15.48 22.64
CA MET A 158 -14.52 16.64 23.38
C MET A 158 -15.15 17.98 22.98
N TYR A 159 -15.85 18.05 21.84
CA TYR A 159 -16.55 19.28 21.41
C TYR A 159 -18.05 19.25 21.72
N ASP A 160 -18.55 18.15 22.30
CA ASP A 160 -19.97 17.97 22.63
C ASP A 160 -20.26 18.20 24.14
N GLU A 161 -19.30 18.73 24.91
CA GLU A 161 -19.42 18.99 26.35
C GLU A 161 -19.21 20.49 26.70
N GLU A 162 -19.73 21.39 25.88
CA GLU A 162 -20.10 22.75 26.33
C GLU A 162 -21.62 22.94 26.17
N GLU A 163 -22.38 22.34 27.08
CA GLU A 163 -23.71 22.86 27.49
C GLU A 163 -24.02 22.49 28.95
#